data_AF-A0A0S7YN64-F1
#
_entry.id   AF-A0A0S7YN64-F1
#
_cell.length_a   1.000
_cell.length_b   1.000
_cell.length_c   1.000
_cell.angle_alpha   90.00
_cell.angle_beta   90.00
_cell.angle_gamma   90.00
#
_symmetry.space_group_name_H-M   'P 1'
#
loop_
_entity.id
_entity.type
_entity.pdbx_description
1 polymer ?
#
loop_
_entity_poly.entity_id
_entity_poly.type
_entity_poly.pdbx_seq_one_letter_code
_entity_poly.pdbx_strand_id
1 'polypeptide(L)'
;MSGWGTIFNTTRTMLRQHAEQLAQLQATIASGARLRKASDGPADAYRLLGLRAESHSLQTYGENLERVGNSLDVASSMLSKVSETLGRVRELVAQGVSGTYSAGNRKPIADEINTLLEQLASLANTEYSGQYLFGGIHTGSDPYVAEYDNGRIVRVAYAGSRQTNMVPVAPGIEYPGVLVGDAIFRGDQRQVPQFLGRTGAAAGAGTSSVRGDVWLTVSHESTTYLGASG
;
A
#
# COMPACT_ATOMS: atom_id res chain seq x y z
N MET A 1 7.20 -11.85 -3.17
CA MET A 1 6.33 -11.04 -4.06
C MET A 1 6.33 -11.53 -5.51
N SER A 2 6.85 -12.72 -5.82
CA SER A 2 7.10 -13.20 -7.19
C SER A 2 5.92 -13.87 -7.89
N GLY A 3 4.85 -14.25 -7.17
CA GLY A 3 3.70 -14.96 -7.74
C GLY A 3 2.74 -14.07 -8.56
N TRP A 4 2.65 -12.79 -8.22
CA TRP A 4 1.71 -11.85 -8.84
C TRP A 4 2.09 -11.51 -10.29
N GLY A 5 3.39 -11.29 -10.56
CA GLY A 5 3.88 -11.01 -11.91
C GLY A 5 3.76 -12.21 -12.85
N THR A 6 3.97 -13.43 -12.34
CA THR A 6 3.84 -14.65 -13.15
C THR A 6 2.40 -14.89 -13.57
N ILE A 7 1.43 -14.75 -12.65
CA ILE A 7 0.01 -14.96 -12.96
C ILE A 7 -0.50 -13.86 -13.92
N PHE A 8 -0.12 -12.60 -13.71
CA PHE A 8 -0.50 -11.52 -14.62
C PHE A 8 0.03 -11.76 -16.04
N ASN A 9 1.30 -12.17 -16.16
CA ASN A 9 1.91 -12.46 -17.46
C ASN A 9 1.31 -13.70 -18.13
N THR A 10 0.96 -14.74 -17.38
CA THR A 10 0.29 -15.92 -17.95
C THR A 10 -1.14 -15.59 -18.38
N THR A 11 -1.91 -14.83 -17.58
CA THR A 11 -3.26 -14.40 -17.94
C THR A 11 -3.26 -13.50 -19.18
N ARG A 12 -2.32 -12.55 -19.28
CA ARG A 12 -2.15 -11.71 -20.48
C ARG A 12 -1.82 -12.54 -21.73
N THR A 13 -1.03 -13.60 -21.58
CA THR A 13 -0.68 -14.49 -22.67
C THR A 13 -1.87 -15.33 -23.12
N MET A 14 -2.62 -15.90 -22.19
CA MET A 14 -3.83 -16.67 -22.49
C MET A 14 -4.88 -15.82 -23.21
N LEU A 15 -5.09 -14.57 -22.79
CA LEU A 15 -6.02 -13.67 -23.48
C LEU A 15 -5.59 -13.28 -24.88
N ARG A 16 -4.29 -13.12 -25.13
CA ARG A 16 -3.79 -12.93 -26.50
C ARG A 16 -4.10 -14.14 -27.38
N GLN A 17 -3.87 -15.35 -26.86
CA GLN A 17 -4.22 -16.58 -27.57
C GLN A 17 -5.72 -16.68 -27.85
N HIS A 18 -6.58 -16.33 -26.88
CA HIS A 18 -8.02 -16.29 -27.08
C HIS A 18 -8.46 -15.19 -28.05
N ALA A 19 -7.81 -14.02 -28.04
CA ALA A 19 -8.08 -12.93 -28.98
C ALA A 19 -7.68 -13.31 -30.42
N GLU A 20 -6.57 -14.03 -30.61
CA GLU A 20 -6.18 -14.59 -31.90
C GLU A 20 -7.18 -15.64 -32.41
N GLN A 21 -7.60 -16.56 -31.53
CA GLN A 21 -8.64 -17.54 -31.84
C GLN A 21 -9.97 -16.86 -32.22
N LEU A 22 -10.36 -15.81 -31.49
CA LEU A 22 -11.51 -15.00 -31.82
C LEU A 22 -11.38 -14.28 -33.15
N ALA A 23 -10.23 -13.66 -33.45
CA ALA A 23 -10.00 -13.00 -34.73
C ALA A 23 -10.17 -13.98 -35.90
N GLN A 24 -9.73 -15.23 -35.70
CA GLN A 24 -9.90 -16.31 -36.68
C GLN A 24 -11.36 -16.77 -36.80
N LEU A 25 -12.09 -16.87 -35.68
CA LEU A 25 -13.53 -17.12 -35.66
C LEU A 25 -14.34 -15.99 -36.32
N GLN A 26 -13.98 -14.73 -36.05
CA GLN A 26 -14.57 -13.54 -36.66
C GLN A 26 -14.30 -13.50 -38.17
N ALA A 27 -13.09 -13.84 -38.63
CA ALA A 27 -12.79 -13.98 -40.05
C ALA A 27 -13.64 -15.08 -40.70
N THR A 28 -13.85 -16.19 -40.00
CA THR A 28 -14.71 -17.31 -40.46
C THR A 28 -16.19 -16.89 -40.53
N ILE A 29 -16.69 -16.13 -39.55
CA ILE A 29 -18.05 -15.54 -39.54
C ILE A 29 -18.21 -14.49 -40.66
N ALA A 30 -17.23 -13.58 -40.79
CA ALA A 30 -17.23 -12.48 -41.76
C ALA A 30 -17.12 -12.99 -43.20
N SER A 31 -16.50 -14.15 -43.42
CA SER A 31 -16.53 -14.85 -44.71
C SER A 31 -17.95 -15.19 -45.19
N GLY A 32 -18.95 -15.14 -44.30
CA GLY A 32 -20.35 -14.89 -44.67
C GLY A 32 -21.00 -15.95 -45.55
N ALA A 33 -20.42 -17.15 -45.68
CA ALA A 33 -20.88 -18.09 -46.70
C ALA A 33 -22.27 -18.69 -46.45
N ARG A 34 -23.02 -18.38 -45.36
CA ARG A 34 -24.33 -19.02 -45.17
C ARG A 34 -25.47 -18.38 -44.38
N LEU A 35 -25.30 -17.32 -43.55
CA LEU A 35 -26.42 -16.84 -42.73
C LEU A 35 -26.68 -15.34 -42.87
N ARG A 36 -27.75 -14.99 -43.59
CA ARG A 36 -28.18 -13.61 -43.86
C ARG A 36 -29.37 -13.18 -42.98
N LYS A 37 -30.14 -14.13 -42.45
CA LYS A 37 -31.20 -13.94 -41.44
C LYS A 37 -31.22 -15.10 -40.43
N ALA A 38 -31.62 -14.83 -39.18
CA ALA A 38 -31.79 -15.87 -38.15
C ALA A 38 -32.85 -16.93 -38.53
N SER A 39 -33.75 -16.58 -39.46
CA SER A 39 -34.73 -17.47 -40.06
C SER A 39 -34.14 -18.54 -40.99
N ASP A 40 -32.94 -18.31 -41.55
CA ASP A 40 -32.35 -19.18 -42.59
C ASP A 40 -31.68 -20.43 -41.97
N GLY A 41 -31.44 -20.43 -40.66
CA GLY A 41 -30.84 -21.52 -39.91
C GLY A 41 -30.79 -21.22 -38.42
N PRO A 42 -31.82 -21.57 -37.63
CA PRO A 42 -31.90 -21.21 -36.22
C PRO A 42 -30.71 -21.75 -35.41
N ALA A 43 -30.21 -22.96 -35.69
CA ALA A 43 -29.04 -23.53 -35.02
C ALA A 43 -27.75 -22.72 -35.25
N ASP A 44 -27.53 -22.24 -36.48
CA ASP A 44 -26.35 -21.44 -36.80
C ASP A 44 -26.48 -20.00 -36.27
N ALA A 45 -27.70 -19.47 -36.18
CA ALA A 45 -27.98 -18.20 -35.52
C ALA A 45 -27.69 -18.26 -34.01
N TYR A 46 -28.05 -19.34 -33.33
CA TYR A 46 -27.70 -19.56 -31.91
C TYR A 46 -26.19 -19.66 -31.70
N ARG A 47 -25.48 -20.41 -32.56
CA ARG A 47 -24.01 -20.48 -32.52
C ARG A 47 -23.37 -19.11 -32.71
N LEU A 48 -23.85 -18.33 -33.69
CA LEU A 48 -23.36 -16.97 -33.94
C LEU A 48 -23.62 -16.03 -32.75
N LEU A 49 -24.78 -16.12 -32.11
CA LEU A 49 -25.08 -15.33 -30.91
C LEU A 49 -24.16 -15.70 -29.75
N GLY A 50 -23.91 -17.00 -29.54
CA GLY A 50 -22.94 -17.49 -28.55
C GLY A 50 -21.53 -16.94 -28.79
N LEU A 51 -21.05 -17.01 -30.03
CA LEU A 51 -19.74 -16.47 -30.42
C LEU A 51 -19.65 -14.95 -30.25
N ARG A 52 -20.73 -14.20 -30.52
CA ARG A 52 -20.77 -12.76 -30.25
C ARG A 52 -20.71 -12.45 -28.75
N ALA A 53 -21.43 -13.19 -27.92
CA ALA A 53 -21.39 -13.04 -26.47
C ALA A 53 -20.01 -13.36 -25.89
N GLU A 54 -19.37 -14.42 -26.40
CA GLU A 54 -18.00 -14.79 -26.04
C GLU A 54 -16.99 -13.71 -26.47
N SER A 55 -17.10 -13.21 -27.70
CA SER A 55 -16.27 -12.12 -28.20
C SER A 55 -16.41 -10.85 -27.37
N HIS A 56 -17.62 -10.49 -26.97
CA HIS A 56 -17.87 -9.32 -26.11
C HIS A 56 -17.24 -9.51 -24.73
N SER A 57 -17.40 -10.69 -24.13
CA SER A 57 -16.82 -11.01 -22.82
C SER A 57 -15.29 -10.90 -22.84
N LEU A 58 -14.65 -11.44 -23.88
CA LEU A 58 -13.19 -11.38 -24.06
C LEU A 58 -12.69 -9.95 -24.27
N GLN A 59 -13.45 -9.10 -24.98
CA GLN A 59 -13.12 -7.68 -25.09
C GLN A 59 -13.15 -7.00 -23.72
N THR A 60 -14.21 -7.20 -22.93
CA THR A 60 -14.32 -6.64 -21.57
C THR A 60 -13.19 -7.12 -20.65
N TYR A 61 -12.79 -8.39 -20.75
CA TYR A 61 -11.64 -8.91 -20.00
C TYR A 61 -10.33 -8.23 -20.39
N GLY A 62 -10.11 -7.98 -21.69
CA GLY A 62 -8.96 -7.24 -22.19
C GLY A 62 -8.89 -5.81 -21.63
N GLU A 63 -10.01 -5.08 -21.69
CA GLU A 63 -10.13 -3.72 -21.15
C GLU A 63 -9.90 -3.68 -19.63
N ASN A 64 -10.45 -4.66 -18.90
CA ASN A 64 -10.25 -4.80 -17.46
C ASN A 64 -8.79 -5.06 -17.09
N LEU A 65 -8.09 -5.91 -17.84
CA LEU A 65 -6.67 -6.19 -17.59
C LEU A 65 -5.77 -5.02 -17.88
N GLU A 66 -6.04 -4.28 -18.95
CA GLU A 66 -5.30 -3.06 -19.24
C GLU A 66 -5.48 -2.04 -18.10
N ARG A 67 -6.72 -1.84 -17.65
CA ARG A 67 -7.02 -0.93 -16.54
C ARG A 67 -6.35 -1.36 -15.23
N VAL A 68 -6.51 -2.63 -14.83
CA VAL A 68 -5.90 -3.16 -13.60
C VAL A 68 -4.38 -3.15 -13.71
N GLY A 69 -3.82 -3.55 -14.85
CA GLY A 69 -2.38 -3.54 -15.11
C GLY A 69 -1.78 -2.15 -14.97
N ASN A 70 -2.35 -1.16 -15.67
CA ASN A 70 -1.86 0.21 -15.61
C ASN A 70 -1.96 0.78 -14.18
N SER A 71 -3.06 0.51 -13.47
CA SER A 71 -3.23 0.92 -12.07
C SER A 71 -2.17 0.29 -11.15
N LEU A 72 -1.84 -0.99 -11.37
CA LEU A 72 -0.80 -1.70 -10.60
C LEU A 72 0.60 -1.17 -10.92
N ASP A 73 0.90 -0.83 -12.16
CA ASP A 73 2.19 -0.26 -12.56
C ASP A 73 2.42 1.10 -11.89
N VAL A 74 1.38 1.95 -11.86
CA VAL A 74 1.44 3.24 -11.14
C VAL A 74 1.60 3.01 -9.65
N ALA A 75 0.79 2.12 -9.05
CA ALA A 75 0.90 1.81 -7.62
C ALA A 75 2.29 1.27 -7.25
N SER A 76 2.86 0.36 -8.06
CA SER A 76 4.21 -0.19 -7.89
C SER A 76 5.28 0.91 -7.94
N SER A 77 5.15 1.84 -8.89
CA SER A 77 6.04 3.00 -9.01
C SER A 77 5.98 3.90 -7.78
N MET A 78 4.78 4.13 -7.23
CA MET A 78 4.62 4.91 -5.98
C MET A 78 5.16 4.18 -4.77
N LEU A 79 4.96 2.85 -4.67
CA LEU A 79 5.53 2.04 -3.58
C LEU A 79 7.06 2.00 -3.62
N SER A 80 7.65 2.03 -4.81
CA SER A 80 9.10 2.15 -4.98
C SER A 80 9.61 3.48 -4.40
N LYS A 81 8.95 4.59 -4.74
CA LYS A 81 9.25 5.91 -4.15
C LYS A 81 9.05 5.94 -2.64
N VAL A 82 7.98 5.35 -2.13
CA VAL A 82 7.76 5.21 -0.68
C VAL A 82 8.92 4.46 -0.02
N SER A 83 9.39 3.37 -0.63
CA SER A 83 10.53 2.60 -0.10
C SER A 83 11.81 3.44 -0.06
N GLU A 84 12.09 4.23 -1.10
CA GLU A 84 13.23 5.15 -1.15
C GLU A 84 13.13 6.23 -0.07
N THR A 85 11.97 6.88 0.07
CA THR A 85 11.71 7.89 1.10
C THR A 85 11.85 7.31 2.51
N LEU A 86 11.35 6.09 2.76
CA LEU A 86 11.54 5.41 4.04
C LEU A 86 13.00 5.05 4.31
N GLY A 87 13.78 4.74 3.27
CA GLY A 87 15.24 4.58 3.37
C GLY A 87 15.90 5.85 3.91
N ARG A 88 15.57 7.00 3.30
CA ARG A 88 16.08 8.31 3.75
C ARG A 88 15.67 8.65 5.19
N VAL A 89 14.41 8.39 5.56
CA VAL A 89 13.94 8.59 6.94
C VAL A 89 14.76 7.74 7.92
N ARG A 90 15.05 6.47 7.60
CA ARG A 90 15.88 5.60 8.46
C ARG A 90 17.30 6.15 8.65
N GLU A 91 17.92 6.67 7.58
CA GLU A 91 19.23 7.31 7.67
C GLU A 91 19.22 8.52 8.62
N LEU A 92 18.23 9.40 8.47
CA LEU A 92 18.08 10.60 9.31
C LEU A 92 17.79 10.25 10.76
N VAL A 93 16.96 9.24 11.01
CA VAL A 93 16.70 8.74 12.37
C VAL A 93 17.98 8.19 13.00
N ALA A 94 18.77 7.40 12.26
CA ALA A 94 20.05 6.88 12.76
C ALA A 94 21.03 8.02 13.08
N GLN A 95 21.09 9.06 12.23
CA GLN A 95 21.88 10.26 12.49
C GLN A 95 21.40 11.00 13.74
N GLY A 96 20.09 11.19 13.91
CA GLY A 96 19.50 11.89 15.06
C GLY A 96 19.69 11.16 16.40
N VAL A 97 19.71 9.82 16.38
CA VAL A 97 19.95 8.98 17.56
C VAL A 97 21.43 8.95 17.97
N SER A 98 22.35 9.22 17.03
CA SER A 98 23.78 9.30 17.35
C SER A 98 24.03 10.35 18.46
N GLY A 99 24.70 9.91 19.54
CA GLY A 99 24.96 10.72 20.73
C GLY A 99 25.90 11.92 20.51
N THR A 100 26.47 12.06 19.31
CA THR A 100 27.35 13.16 18.92
C THR A 100 26.63 14.45 18.55
N TYR A 101 25.31 14.43 18.33
CA TYR A 101 24.54 15.61 17.94
C TYR A 101 23.88 16.32 19.14
N SER A 102 24.12 17.63 19.26
CA SER A 102 23.44 18.51 20.22
C SER A 102 21.96 18.71 19.85
N ALA A 103 21.13 19.19 20.79
CA ALA A 103 19.72 19.47 20.54
C ALA A 103 19.49 20.47 19.38
N GLY A 104 20.41 21.43 19.19
CA GLY A 104 20.38 22.38 18.07
C GLY A 104 20.57 21.69 16.71
N ASN A 105 21.42 20.66 16.66
CA ASN A 105 21.70 19.92 15.42
C ASN A 105 20.62 18.88 15.08
N ARG A 106 19.81 18.46 16.07
CA ARG A 106 18.68 17.54 15.85
C ARG A 106 17.43 18.23 15.28
N LYS A 107 17.31 19.55 15.43
CA LYS A 107 16.14 20.29 14.93
C LYS A 107 16.02 20.27 13.40
N PRO A 108 17.08 20.56 12.61
CA PRO A 108 17.02 20.43 11.15
C PRO A 108 16.72 19.00 10.67
N ILE A 109 17.24 17.98 11.36
CA ILE A 109 16.95 16.57 11.07
C ILE A 109 15.45 16.28 11.27
N ALA A 110 14.87 16.77 12.36
CA ALA A 110 13.44 16.60 12.62
C ALA A 110 12.56 17.33 11.58
N ASP A 111 12.98 18.53 11.14
CA ASP A 111 12.28 19.29 10.10
C ASP A 111 12.36 18.58 8.72
N GLU A 112 13.50 17.96 8.39
CA GLU A 112 13.65 17.12 7.19
C GLU A 112 12.75 15.87 7.27
N ILE A 113 12.72 15.19 8.42
CA ILE A 113 11.83 14.03 8.64
C ILE A 113 10.36 14.42 8.48
N ASN A 114 9.94 15.59 8.98
CA ASN A 114 8.57 16.07 8.81
C ASN A 114 8.23 16.28 7.32
N THR A 115 9.13 16.90 6.56
CA THR A 115 8.97 17.06 5.11
C THR A 115 8.85 15.72 4.38
N LEU A 116 9.65 14.73 4.77
CA LEU A 116 9.57 13.38 4.19
C LEU A 116 8.27 12.66 4.58
N LEU A 117 7.74 12.91 5.77
CA LEU A 117 6.45 12.37 6.20
C LEU A 117 5.28 12.97 5.40
N GLU A 118 5.33 14.27 5.08
CA GLU A 118 4.39 14.92 4.18
C GLU A 118 4.46 14.32 2.76
N GLN A 119 5.68 14.07 2.26
CA GLN A 119 5.88 13.39 0.98
C GLN A 119 5.30 11.97 1.00
N LEU A 120 5.49 11.20 2.07
CA LEU A 120 4.92 9.85 2.21
C LEU A 120 3.39 9.88 2.21
N ALA A 121 2.78 10.83 2.93
CA ALA A 121 1.33 11.00 2.94
C ALA A 121 0.80 11.35 1.54
N SER A 122 1.50 12.23 0.81
CA SER A 122 1.16 12.58 -0.57
C SER A 122 1.27 11.37 -1.51
N LEU A 123 2.33 10.57 -1.41
CA LEU A 123 2.47 9.34 -2.21
C LEU A 123 1.36 8.33 -1.89
N ALA A 124 0.97 8.20 -0.61
CA ALA A 124 -0.11 7.32 -0.19
C ALA A 124 -1.51 7.82 -0.62
N ASN A 125 -1.64 9.11 -0.97
CA ASN A 125 -2.82 9.73 -1.56
C ASN A 125 -2.74 9.87 -3.08
N THR A 126 -1.91 9.07 -3.76
CA THR A 126 -1.82 9.14 -5.23
C THR A 126 -3.15 8.79 -5.90
N GLU A 127 -3.58 9.68 -6.80
CA GLU A 127 -4.74 9.48 -7.67
C GLU A 127 -4.30 8.96 -9.05
N TYR A 128 -5.09 8.04 -9.60
CA TYR A 128 -4.95 7.58 -10.97
C TYR A 128 -6.33 7.41 -11.61
N SER A 129 -6.52 8.02 -12.78
CA SER A 129 -7.78 7.94 -13.54
C SER A 129 -9.04 8.33 -12.73
N GLY A 130 -8.97 9.38 -11.90
CA GLY A 130 -10.11 9.83 -11.10
C GLY A 130 -10.32 9.07 -9.79
N GLN A 131 -9.40 8.18 -9.42
CA GLN A 131 -9.55 7.29 -8.27
C GLN A 131 -8.28 7.24 -7.42
N TYR A 132 -8.43 7.32 -6.10
CA TYR A 132 -7.31 7.10 -5.18
C TYR A 132 -6.88 5.63 -5.18
N LEU A 133 -5.61 5.38 -5.50
CA LEU A 133 -5.07 4.04 -5.68
C LEU A 133 -5.14 3.17 -4.43
N PHE A 134 -4.98 3.80 -3.26
CA PHE A 134 -4.85 3.14 -1.97
C PHE A 134 -6.11 3.29 -1.08
N GLY A 135 -7.22 3.77 -1.63
CA GLY A 135 -8.46 4.04 -0.88
C GLY A 135 -9.44 2.87 -0.73
N GLY A 136 -9.10 1.69 -1.24
CA GLY A 136 -10.08 0.62 -1.37
C GLY A 136 -11.28 1.07 -2.21
N ILE A 137 -12.49 0.63 -1.88
CA ILE A 137 -13.71 1.08 -2.58
C ILE A 137 -14.04 2.58 -2.38
N HIS A 138 -13.40 3.27 -1.42
CA HIS A 138 -13.54 4.72 -1.26
C HIS A 138 -12.52 5.43 -2.14
N THR A 139 -12.90 5.66 -3.40
CA THR A 139 -12.00 6.22 -4.42
C THR A 139 -12.16 7.73 -4.63
N GLY A 140 -13.13 8.38 -3.98
CA GLY A 140 -13.46 9.80 -4.20
C GLY A 140 -12.95 10.77 -3.13
N SER A 141 -12.18 10.29 -2.15
CA SER A 141 -11.63 11.10 -1.06
C SER A 141 -10.24 10.60 -0.66
N ASP A 142 -9.40 11.50 -0.15
CA ASP A 142 -8.06 11.19 0.32
C ASP A 142 -8.06 9.98 1.29
N PRO A 143 -7.33 8.91 0.98
CA PRO A 143 -7.29 7.72 1.83
C PRO A 143 -6.48 7.91 3.11
N TYR A 144 -5.55 8.86 3.14
CA TYR A 144 -4.76 9.23 4.31
C TYR A 144 -4.99 10.69 4.68
N VAL A 145 -5.47 10.91 5.90
CA VAL A 145 -5.69 12.25 6.44
C VAL A 145 -4.62 12.54 7.48
N ALA A 146 -3.83 13.60 7.24
CA ALA A 146 -2.82 14.07 8.17
C ALA A 146 -3.40 15.11 9.14
N GLU A 147 -3.08 14.97 10.42
CA GLU A 147 -3.36 15.95 11.47
C GLU A 147 -2.08 16.71 11.80
N TYR A 148 -2.21 18.02 11.95
CA TYR A 148 -1.10 18.93 12.17
C TYR A 148 -1.18 19.60 13.52
N ASP A 149 -0.04 19.72 14.19
CA ASP A 149 0.17 20.61 15.34
C ASP A 149 1.37 21.52 15.06
N ASN A 150 1.19 22.83 15.17
CA ASN A 150 2.22 23.83 14.87
C ASN A 150 2.94 23.60 13.51
N GLY A 151 2.19 23.18 12.49
CA GLY A 151 2.73 22.92 11.14
C GLY A 151 3.50 21.61 10.98
N ARG A 152 3.42 20.69 11.95
CA ARG A 152 4.07 19.37 11.89
C ARG A 152 3.02 18.27 11.97
N ILE A 153 3.24 17.18 11.23
CA ILE A 153 2.34 16.03 11.28
C ILE A 153 2.46 15.34 12.63
N VAL A 154 1.34 15.23 13.35
CA VAL A 154 1.24 14.48 14.62
C VAL A 154 0.58 13.12 14.45
N ARG A 155 -0.29 12.98 13.44
CA ARG A 155 -0.97 11.72 13.13
C ARG A 155 -1.30 11.65 11.65
N VAL A 156 -1.23 10.45 11.09
CA VAL A 156 -1.80 10.13 9.78
C VAL A 156 -2.78 8.99 9.97
N ALA A 157 -4.05 9.20 9.62
CA ALA A 157 -5.11 8.22 9.78
C ALA A 157 -5.58 7.71 8.42
N TYR A 158 -5.83 6.39 8.32
CA TYR A 158 -6.46 5.81 7.15
C TYR A 158 -7.97 6.05 7.18
N ALA A 159 -8.47 6.81 6.21
CA ALA A 159 -9.88 7.10 5.98
C ALA A 159 -10.49 6.33 4.79
N GLY A 160 -9.67 5.56 4.06
CA GLY A 160 -10.13 4.69 2.98
C GLY A 160 -10.93 3.48 3.49
N SER A 161 -11.47 2.70 2.55
CA SER A 161 -12.19 1.47 2.86
C SER A 161 -11.26 0.27 2.96
N ARG A 162 -11.56 -0.62 3.90
CA ARG A 162 -10.90 -1.94 4.02
C ARG A 162 -11.46 -2.99 3.04
N GLN A 163 -12.41 -2.60 2.20
CA GLN A 163 -12.98 -3.43 1.16
C GLN A 163 -12.37 -3.08 -0.19
N THR A 164 -12.29 -4.08 -1.07
CA THR A 164 -11.92 -3.92 -2.48
C THR A 164 -13.08 -4.33 -3.37
N ASN A 165 -13.14 -3.79 -4.58
CA ASN A 165 -13.94 -4.36 -5.66
C ASN A 165 -13.13 -5.45 -6.38
N MET A 166 -13.83 -6.48 -6.86
CA MET A 166 -13.25 -7.52 -7.70
C MET A 166 -13.63 -7.24 -9.15
N VAL A 167 -12.64 -7.29 -10.04
CA VAL A 167 -12.76 -7.03 -11.46
C VAL A 167 -12.48 -8.33 -12.19
N PRO A 168 -13.44 -8.87 -12.98
CA PRO A 168 -13.20 -10.07 -13.75
C PRO A 168 -12.24 -9.77 -14.90
N VAL A 169 -11.14 -10.49 -14.94
CA VAL A 169 -10.05 -10.32 -15.91
C VAL A 169 -9.92 -11.51 -16.87
N ALA A 170 -10.54 -12.63 -16.54
CA ALA A 170 -10.68 -13.82 -17.38
C ALA A 170 -11.81 -14.70 -16.82
N PRO A 171 -12.27 -15.72 -17.56
CA PRO A 171 -13.28 -16.65 -17.05
C PRO A 171 -12.87 -17.26 -15.70
N GLY A 172 -13.63 -16.95 -14.64
CA GLY A 172 -13.38 -17.45 -13.29
C GLY A 172 -12.17 -16.84 -12.57
N ILE A 173 -11.54 -15.81 -13.13
CA ILE A 173 -10.40 -15.11 -12.52
C ILE A 173 -10.78 -13.65 -12.31
N GLU A 174 -10.69 -13.21 -11.06
CA GLU A 174 -10.98 -11.83 -10.66
C GLU A 174 -9.79 -11.24 -9.90
N TYR A 175 -9.58 -9.93 -10.06
CA TYR A 175 -8.53 -9.18 -9.39
C TYR A 175 -9.06 -7.95 -8.67
N PRO A 176 -8.42 -7.54 -7.55
CA PRO A 176 -8.71 -6.26 -6.91
C PRO A 176 -8.54 -5.10 -7.90
N GLY A 177 -9.60 -4.33 -8.13
CA GLY A 177 -9.53 -3.14 -8.99
C GLY A 177 -8.89 -1.93 -8.31
N VAL A 178 -8.83 -1.95 -6.98
CA VAL A 178 -8.32 -0.89 -6.11
C VAL A 178 -7.53 -1.53 -4.97
N LEU A 179 -6.56 -0.82 -4.42
CA LEU A 179 -5.73 -1.34 -3.32
C LEU A 179 -6.22 -0.80 -1.99
N VAL A 180 -6.21 -1.66 -0.97
CA VAL A 180 -6.48 -1.26 0.41
C VAL A 180 -5.19 -0.76 1.03
N GLY A 181 -5.03 0.56 1.14
CA GLY A 181 -3.86 1.20 1.73
C GLY A 181 -3.56 0.72 3.15
N ASP A 182 -4.59 0.49 3.98
CA ASP A 182 -4.40 -0.06 5.34
C ASP A 182 -3.68 -1.40 5.32
N ALA A 183 -3.87 -2.25 4.31
CA ALA A 183 -3.17 -3.53 4.23
C ALA A 183 -1.70 -3.38 3.80
N ILE A 184 -1.35 -2.27 3.15
CA ILE A 184 -0.03 -2.02 2.57
C ILE A 184 0.85 -1.21 3.52
N PHE A 185 0.32 -0.12 4.06
CA PHE A 185 1.09 0.87 4.81
C PHE A 185 0.97 0.71 6.33
N ARG A 186 0.07 -0.15 6.83
CA ARG A 186 -0.05 -0.40 8.26
C ARG A 186 1.14 -1.23 8.74
N GLY A 187 2.04 -0.57 9.49
CA GLY A 187 3.20 -1.20 10.14
C GLY A 187 2.87 -2.02 11.40
N ASP A 188 1.70 -2.67 11.48
CA ASP A 188 1.26 -3.37 12.69
C ASP A 188 1.93 -4.75 12.82
N GLN A 189 3.25 -4.77 12.87
CA GLN A 189 4.04 -5.77 13.58
C GLN A 189 4.49 -5.18 14.91
N ARG A 190 3.52 -4.75 15.73
CA ARG A 190 3.78 -4.27 17.08
C ARG A 190 4.33 -5.42 17.92
N GLN A 191 5.62 -5.36 18.24
CA GLN A 191 6.22 -6.24 19.24
C GLN A 191 6.01 -5.64 20.64
N VAL A 192 5.90 -6.50 21.65
CA VAL A 192 5.90 -6.09 23.05
C VAL A 192 7.19 -5.31 23.32
N PRO A 193 7.16 -4.15 24.01
CA PRO A 193 8.37 -3.42 24.38
C PRO A 193 9.38 -4.36 25.07
N GLN A 194 10.57 -4.50 24.49
CA GLN A 194 11.63 -5.31 25.07
C GLN A 194 12.48 -4.44 26.00
N PHE A 195 12.47 -4.76 27.29
CA PHE A 195 13.32 -4.10 28.28
C PHE A 195 14.69 -4.78 28.34
N LEU A 196 15.75 -4.06 27.98
CA LEU A 196 17.12 -4.55 28.09
C LEU A 196 17.67 -4.20 29.48
N GLY A 197 17.88 -5.20 30.34
CA GLY A 197 18.42 -5.05 31.69
C GLY A 197 17.36 -4.83 32.79
N ARG A 198 17.80 -4.71 34.05
CA ARG A 198 16.93 -4.40 35.20
C ARG A 198 16.65 -2.89 35.24
N THR A 199 15.65 -2.44 34.48
CA THR A 199 15.37 -1.00 34.29
C THR A 199 14.25 -0.45 35.16
N GLY A 200 13.51 -1.29 35.89
CA GLY A 200 12.34 -0.85 36.69
C GLY A 200 11.16 -0.32 35.86
N ALA A 201 11.25 -0.39 34.52
CA ALA A 201 10.24 0.10 33.61
C ALA A 201 9.16 -0.97 33.37
N ALA A 202 7.89 -0.56 33.37
CA ALA A 202 6.75 -1.38 33.00
C ALA A 202 6.09 -0.82 31.73
N ALA A 203 5.52 -1.70 30.90
CA ALA A 203 4.73 -1.26 29.76
C ALA A 203 3.46 -0.55 30.26
N GLY A 204 3.21 0.67 29.79
CA GLY A 204 2.00 1.43 30.13
C GLY A 204 0.73 0.85 29.50
N ALA A 205 -0.44 1.28 29.98
CA ALA A 205 -1.75 0.88 29.45
C ALA A 205 -2.07 1.45 28.05
N GLY A 206 -1.25 2.39 27.57
CA GLY A 206 -1.28 2.91 26.20
C GLY A 206 -0.12 2.36 25.37
N THR A 207 -0.40 2.06 24.09
CA THR A 207 0.63 1.66 23.13
C THR A 207 1.55 2.86 22.86
N SER A 208 2.78 2.81 23.38
CA SER A 208 3.90 3.75 23.18
C SER A 208 4.26 4.75 24.29
N SER A 209 3.84 4.56 25.54
CA SER A 209 4.45 5.29 26.67
C SER A 209 5.20 4.35 27.61
N VAL A 210 6.52 4.53 27.73
CA VAL A 210 7.32 3.97 28.82
C VAL A 210 7.42 5.06 29.90
N ARG A 211 7.00 4.75 31.13
CA ARG A 211 7.23 5.59 32.31
C ARG A 211 7.99 4.74 33.32
N GLY A 212 9.07 5.26 33.89
CA GLY A 212 9.88 4.56 34.87
C GLY A 212 10.39 5.55 35.91
N ASP A 213 10.30 5.15 37.18
CA ASP A 213 10.87 5.88 38.31
C ASP A 213 12.15 5.16 38.76
N VAL A 214 13.22 5.90 39.04
CA VAL A 214 14.48 5.35 39.55
C VAL A 214 14.70 5.87 40.97
N TRP A 215 14.91 4.95 41.92
CA TRP A 215 15.31 5.28 43.28
C TRP A 215 16.83 5.37 43.37
N LEU A 216 17.34 6.48 43.86
CA LEU A 216 18.77 6.69 44.10
C LEU A 216 19.04 6.50 45.59
N THR A 217 19.59 5.35 45.97
CA THR A 217 20.04 5.10 47.35
C THR A 217 21.41 5.75 47.53
N VAL A 218 21.44 6.92 48.19
CA VAL A 218 22.70 7.53 48.63
C VAL A 218 23.05 6.94 50.00
N SER A 219 23.97 5.98 50.04
CA SER A 219 24.64 5.59 51.29
C SER A 219 25.92 6.38 51.44
N HIS A 220 26.03 7.21 52.49
CA HIS A 220 27.29 7.85 52.87
C HIS A 220 27.98 7.01 53.95
N GLU A 221 29.21 6.57 53.71
CA GLU A 221 30.04 5.93 54.72
C GLU A 221 30.82 7.00 55.51
N SER A 222 30.32 7.30 56.71
CA SER A 222 30.97 8.07 57.80
C SER A 222 31.39 9.51 57.54
N THR A 223 30.82 10.45 58.31
CA THR A 223 31.40 11.79 58.50
C THR A 223 32.50 11.69 59.56
N THR A 224 33.76 11.70 59.17
CA THR A 224 34.86 11.95 60.12
C THR A 224 34.88 13.44 60.47
N TYR A 225 34.32 13.78 61.64
CA TYR A 225 34.49 15.11 62.23
C TYR A 225 35.86 15.19 62.90
N LEU A 226 36.80 15.91 62.27
CA LEU A 226 38.01 16.42 62.91
C LEU A 226 37.77 17.88 63.31
N GLY A 227 37.62 18.14 64.59
CA GLY A 227 37.50 19.49 65.15
C GLY A 227 37.97 19.52 66.60
N ALA A 228 39.15 20.09 66.81
CA ALA A 228 39.79 20.34 68.09
C ALA A 228 39.25 21.62 68.78
N SER A 229 39.63 21.77 70.05
CA SER A 229 39.63 22.94 70.95
C SER A 229 38.42 23.16 71.88
N GLY A 230 38.75 23.21 73.18
CA GLY A 230 37.87 23.31 74.35
C GLY A 230 38.53 22.61 75.53
#